data_AF-A0A7V2Y4K2-F1
#
_entry.id   AF-A0A7V2Y4K2-F1
#
_cell.length_a   1.000
_cell.length_b   1.000
_cell.length_c   1.000
_cell.angle_alpha   90.00
_cell.angle_beta   90.00
_cell.angle_gamma   90.00
#
_symmetry.space_group_name_H-M   'P 1'
#
loop_
_entity.id
_entity.type
_entity.pdbx_description
1 polymer ?
#
loop_
_entity_poly.entity_id
_entity_poly.type
_entity_poly.pdbx_seq_one_letter_code
_entity_poly.pdbx_strand_id
1 'polypeptide(L)'
;MNPITRYLKDIEKRLAAGRATEHTHRPALQALAEAMGKHVVATNEPTRVACGAPDFIVAVNGVTAGYIEAKDIGRYAQIVAALRETIATMRRIDATIENGGGWPIQ
;
A
#
# COMPACT_ATOMS: atom_id res chain seq x y z
N MET A 1 -19.91 -10.36 2.87
CA MET A 1 -18.43 -10.29 2.90
C MET A 1 -18.05 -8.93 3.47
N ASN A 2 -17.15 -8.87 4.46
CA ASN A 2 -16.72 -7.61 5.07
C ASN A 2 -16.03 -6.71 3.99
N PRO A 3 -16.35 -5.41 3.89
CA PRO A 3 -15.74 -4.48 2.93
C PRO A 3 -14.21 -4.50 2.93
N ILE A 4 -13.59 -4.60 4.11
CA ILE A 4 -12.14 -4.69 4.27
C ILE A 4 -11.61 -5.96 3.62
N THR A 5 -12.26 -7.10 3.84
CA THR A 5 -11.84 -8.37 3.22
C THR A 5 -11.95 -8.30 1.70
N ARG A 6 -12.98 -7.64 1.16
CA ARG A 6 -13.13 -7.46 -0.30
C ARG A 6 -12.01 -6.57 -0.84
N TYR A 7 -11.75 -5.45 -0.18
CA TYR A 7 -10.65 -4.57 -0.51
C TYR A 7 -9.31 -5.31 -0.56
N LEU A 8 -8.96 -6.04 0.51
CA LEU A 8 -7.70 -6.80 0.57
C LEU A 8 -7.57 -7.80 -0.59
N LYS A 9 -8.64 -8.55 -0.91
CA LYS A 9 -8.62 -9.47 -2.05
C LYS A 9 -8.44 -8.76 -3.39
N ASP A 10 -9.06 -7.59 -3.57
CA ASP A 10 -8.90 -6.80 -4.79
C ASP A 10 -7.47 -6.24 -4.93
N ILE A 11 -6.84 -5.86 -3.81
CA ILE A 11 -5.43 -5.45 -3.77
C ILE A 11 -4.52 -6.62 -4.13
N GLU A 12 -4.66 -7.76 -3.45
CA GLU A 12 -3.87 -8.98 -3.69
C GLU A 12 -3.94 -9.44 -5.14
N LYS A 13 -5.15 -9.50 -5.71
CA LYS A 13 -5.37 -9.88 -7.11
C LYS A 13 -4.62 -8.96 -8.07
N ARG A 14 -4.65 -7.64 -7.82
CA ARG A 14 -3.98 -6.64 -8.66
C ARG A 14 -2.46 -6.70 -8.53
N LEU A 15 -1.95 -6.92 -7.31
CA LEU A 15 -0.52 -7.10 -7.07
C LEU A 15 0.01 -8.37 -7.76
N ALA A 16 -0.74 -9.47 -7.69
CA ALA A 16 -0.37 -10.73 -8.35
C ALA A 16 -0.26 -10.62 -9.88
N ALA A 17 -0.93 -9.64 -10.50
CA ALA A 17 -0.82 -9.40 -11.94
C ALA A 17 0.52 -8.74 -12.36
N GLY A 18 1.35 -8.31 -11.41
CA GLY A 18 2.73 -7.84 -11.66
C GLY A 18 2.87 -6.52 -12.41
N ARG A 19 1.76 -5.82 -12.70
CA ARG A 19 1.72 -4.54 -13.45
C ARG A 19 0.95 -3.46 -12.70
N ALA A 20 0.83 -3.58 -11.38
CA ALA A 20 0.13 -2.61 -10.56
C ALA A 20 0.98 -1.35 -10.34
N THR A 21 0.36 -0.19 -10.55
CA THR A 21 0.83 1.14 -10.18
C THR A 21 0.00 1.68 -9.02
N GLU A 22 0.35 2.84 -8.47
CA GLU A 22 -0.48 3.50 -7.43
C GLU A 22 -1.96 3.64 -7.85
N HIS A 23 -2.22 4.12 -9.07
CA HIS A 23 -3.58 4.24 -9.63
C HIS A 23 -4.30 2.91 -9.77
N THR A 24 -3.58 1.80 -9.88
CA THR A 24 -4.18 0.48 -10.03
C THR A 24 -5.05 0.13 -8.81
N HIS A 25 -4.75 0.64 -7.63
CA HIS A 25 -5.48 0.29 -6.41
C HIS A 25 -6.63 1.24 -6.06
N ARG A 26 -6.70 2.42 -6.69
CA ARG A 26 -7.71 3.47 -6.44
C ARG A 26 -9.16 2.98 -6.55
N PRO A 27 -9.56 2.17 -7.54
CA PRO A 27 -10.94 1.67 -7.61
C PRO A 27 -11.34 0.79 -6.42
N ALA A 28 -10.40 0.00 -5.88
CA ALA A 28 -10.66 -0.82 -4.71
C ALA A 28 -10.82 0.05 -3.44
N LEU A 29 -9.99 1.09 -3.31
CA LEU A 29 -10.06 2.05 -2.22
C LEU A 29 -11.36 2.88 -2.25
N GLN A 30 -11.81 3.28 -3.43
CA GLN A 30 -13.10 3.96 -3.61
C GLN A 30 -14.25 3.08 -3.13
N ALA A 31 -14.31 1.83 -3.60
CA ALA A 31 -15.35 0.89 -3.20
C ALA A 31 -15.33 0.59 -1.70
N LEU A 32 -14.15 0.57 -1.08
CA LEU A 32 -14.02 0.46 0.38
C LEU A 32 -14.64 1.67 1.09
N ALA A 33 -14.29 2.89 0.66
CA ALA A 33 -14.76 4.13 1.26
C ALA A 33 -16.29 4.25 1.18
N GLU A 34 -16.86 4.01 -0.01
CA GLU A 34 -18.32 4.05 -0.23
C GLU A 34 -19.06 2.96 0.56
N ALA A 35 -18.41 1.82 0.83
CA ALA A 35 -19.00 0.76 1.64
C ALA A 35 -18.99 1.04 3.16
N MET A 36 -18.32 2.11 3.63
CA MET A 36 -18.26 2.45 5.06
C MET A 36 -19.55 3.06 5.61
N GLY A 37 -20.47 3.51 4.76
CA GLY A 37 -21.73 4.10 5.22
C GLY A 37 -22.73 4.37 4.11
N LYS A 38 -23.98 4.60 4.49
CA LYS A 38 -25.00 5.07 3.55
C LYS A 38 -24.66 6.50 3.12
N HIS A 39 -24.87 6.81 1.84
CA HIS A 39 -24.65 8.14 1.26
C HIS A 39 -23.20 8.65 1.36
N VAL A 40 -22.23 7.74 1.52
CA VAL A 40 -20.81 8.04 1.37
C VAL A 40 -20.48 7.99 -0.12
N VAL A 41 -19.87 9.06 -0.65
CA VAL A 41 -19.41 9.15 -2.04
C VAL A 41 -17.93 9.50 -2.01
N ALA A 42 -17.10 8.71 -2.70
CA ALA A 42 -15.67 8.97 -2.83
C ALA A 42 -15.36 9.34 -4.29
N THR A 43 -15.04 10.61 -4.53
CA THR A 43 -14.72 11.12 -5.86
C THR A 43 -13.21 11.05 -6.09
N ASN A 44 -12.76 10.18 -7.01
CA ASN A 44 -11.37 10.10 -7.45
C ASN A 44 -11.00 11.30 -8.35
N GLU A 45 -9.77 11.80 -8.24
CA GLU A 45 -9.24 12.92 -9.03
C GLU A 45 -10.17 14.16 -9.07
N PRO A 46 -10.58 14.67 -7.90
CA PRO A 46 -11.42 15.86 -7.84
C PRO A 46 -10.71 17.09 -8.43
N THR A 47 -11.48 18.00 -9.03
CA THR A 47 -10.98 19.32 -9.38
C THR A 47 -10.38 20.01 -8.14
N ARG A 48 -9.23 20.68 -8.33
CA ARG A 48 -8.43 21.30 -7.25
C ARG A 48 -9.33 22.01 -6.23
N VAL A 49 -9.11 21.65 -4.97
CA VAL A 49 -9.76 22.26 -3.81
C VAL A 49 -8.79 23.21 -3.10
N ALA A 50 -9.31 24.04 -2.20
CA ALA A 50 -8.49 25.00 -1.45
C ALA A 50 -7.33 24.36 -0.66
N CYS A 51 -7.47 23.08 -0.28
CA CYS A 51 -6.43 22.31 0.42
C CYS A 51 -5.43 21.56 -0.49
N GLY A 52 -5.51 21.71 -1.82
CA GLY A 52 -4.58 21.08 -2.78
C GLY A 52 -5.27 20.15 -3.78
N ALA A 53 -4.57 19.08 -4.16
CA ALA A 53 -5.03 18.07 -5.11
C ALA A 53 -5.01 16.68 -4.46
N PRO A 54 -6.02 16.38 -3.61
CA PRO A 54 -6.12 15.08 -2.97
C PRO A 54 -6.51 14.01 -4.00
N ASP A 55 -6.12 12.76 -3.75
CA ASP A 55 -6.53 11.66 -4.61
C ASP A 55 -8.05 11.40 -4.59
N PHE A 56 -8.67 11.55 -3.42
CA PHE A 56 -10.12 11.51 -3.27
C PHE A 56 -10.67 12.63 -2.40
N ILE A 57 -11.88 13.10 -2.75
CA ILE A 57 -12.80 13.78 -1.83
C ILE A 57 -13.86 12.79 -1.39
N VAL A 58 -14.10 12.70 -0.08
CA VAL A 58 -15.19 11.92 0.50
C VAL A 58 -16.29 12.86 0.97
N ALA A 59 -17.50 12.65 0.48
CA ALA A 59 -18.70 13.35 0.92
C ALA A 59 -19.68 12.40 1.61
N VAL A 60 -20.33 12.86 2.68
CA VAL A 60 -21.44 12.16 3.34
C VAL A 60 -22.66 13.06 3.26
N ASN A 61 -23.75 12.53 2.69
CA ASN A 61 -24.97 13.31 2.44
C ASN A 61 -24.71 14.61 1.64
N GLY A 62 -23.77 14.57 0.69
CA GLY A 62 -23.41 15.72 -0.14
C GLY A 62 -22.51 16.76 0.54
N VAL A 63 -22.15 16.57 1.81
CA VAL A 63 -21.21 17.44 2.54
C VAL A 63 -19.85 16.77 2.58
N THR A 64 -18.80 17.51 2.19
CA THR A 64 -17.41 17.01 2.29
C THR A 64 -17.08 16.63 3.73
N ALA A 65 -16.78 15.35 3.94
CA ALA A 65 -16.38 14.80 5.23
C ALA A 65 -14.86 14.70 5.37
N GLY A 66 -14.13 14.61 4.24
CA GLY A 66 -12.67 14.58 4.27
C GLY A 66 -12.04 14.23 2.92
N TYR A 67 -10.75 13.93 2.98
CA TYR A 67 -9.90 13.65 1.83
C TYR A 67 -9.12 12.35 2.06
N ILE A 68 -8.81 11.61 0.99
CA ILE A 68 -7.97 10.40 1.06
C ILE A 68 -6.81 10.56 0.08
N GLU A 69 -5.60 10.19 0.52
CA GLU A 69 -4.42 10.07 -0.33
C GLU A 69 -4.07 8.60 -0.51
N ALA A 70 -3.93 8.16 -1.75
CA ALA A 70 -3.43 6.85 -2.10
C ALA A 70 -1.89 6.82 -1.99
N LYS A 71 -1.35 5.61 -1.88
CA LYS A 71 0.10 5.36 -1.90
C LYS A 71 0.41 4.08 -2.67
N ASP A 72 1.59 4.05 -3.27
CA ASP A 72 2.11 2.89 -3.97
C ASP A 72 2.53 1.77 -3.00
N ILE A 73 1.66 0.77 -2.84
CA ILE A 73 1.92 -0.43 -2.04
C ILE A 73 3.01 -1.32 -2.67
N GLY A 74 3.13 -1.33 -4.00
CA GLY A 74 4.15 -2.07 -4.72
C GLY A 74 5.57 -1.59 -4.35
N ARG A 75 5.75 -0.27 -4.22
CA ARG A 75 7.01 0.32 -3.75
C ARG A 75 7.38 -0.14 -2.35
N TYR A 76 6.44 -0.15 -1.40
CA TYR A 76 6.72 -0.64 -0.05
C TYR A 76 7.04 -2.13 -0.02
N ALA A 77 6.36 -2.95 -0.84
CA ALA A 77 6.65 -4.36 -0.96
C ALA A 77 8.09 -4.61 -1.46
N GLN A 78 8.57 -3.83 -2.43
CA GLN A 78 9.94 -3.89 -2.92
C GLN A 78 10.95 -3.52 -1.82
N ILE A 79 10.69 -2.46 -1.05
CA ILE A 79 11.53 -2.07 0.10
C ILE A 79 11.60 -3.20 1.13
N VAL A 80 10.47 -3.80 1.49
CA VAL A 80 10.42 -4.93 2.43
C VAL A 80 11.21 -6.13 1.90
N ALA A 81 11.08 -6.45 0.61
CA ALA A 81 11.85 -7.53 -0.01
C ALA A 81 13.37 -7.26 0.06
N ALA A 82 13.81 -6.06 -0.30
CA ALA A 82 15.22 -5.67 -0.24
C ALA A 82 15.77 -5.75 1.19
N LEU A 83 15.02 -5.31 2.19
CA LEU A 83 15.41 -5.39 3.59
C LEU A 83 15.52 -6.86 4.07
N ARG A 84 14.59 -7.73 3.66
CA ARG A 84 14.63 -9.17 3.98
C ARG A 84 15.89 -9.82 3.43
N GLU A 85 16.22 -9.57 2.16
CA GLU A 85 17.43 -10.10 1.53
C GLU A 85 18.70 -9.57 2.18
N THR A 86 18.71 -8.28 2.57
CA THR A 86 19.84 -7.68 3.29
C THR A 86 20.06 -8.36 4.64
N ILE A 87 19.00 -8.54 5.43
CA ILE A 87 19.07 -9.22 6.72
C ILE A 87 19.53 -10.67 6.55
N ALA A 88 19.00 -11.38 5.56
CA ALA A 88 19.41 -12.76 5.27
C ALA A 88 20.89 -12.83 4.89
N THR A 89 21.37 -11.88 4.10
CA THR A 89 22.78 -11.79 3.70
C THR A 89 23.69 -11.49 4.89
N MET A 90 23.31 -10.53 5.74
CA MET A 90 24.06 -10.21 6.97
C MET A 90 24.20 -11.43 7.87
N ARG A 91 23.11 -12.17 8.10
CA ARG A 91 23.13 -13.42 8.88
C ARG A 91 24.05 -14.48 8.29
N ARG A 92 24.13 -14.57 6.94
CA ARG A 92 25.05 -15.50 6.27
C ARG A 92 26.51 -15.08 6.45
N ILE A 93 26.79 -13.78 6.43
CA ILE A 93 28.12 -13.24 6.72
C ILE A 93 28.52 -13.57 8.15
N ASP A 94 27.66 -13.26 9.12
CA ASP A 94 27.91 -13.54 10.54
C ASP A 94 28.19 -15.04 10.76
N ALA A 95 27.34 -15.91 10.22
CA ALA A 95 27.54 -17.36 10.30
C ALA A 95 28.86 -17.83 9.65
N THR A 96 29.28 -17.19 8.56
CA THR A 96 30.57 -17.51 7.90
C THR A 96 31.75 -17.09 8.76
N ILE A 97 31.68 -15.92 9.39
CA ILE A 97 32.71 -15.42 10.32
C ILE A 97 32.82 -16.35 11.53
N GLU A 98 31.69 -16.72 12.14
CA GLU A 98 31.66 -17.61 13.29
C GLU A 98 32.23 -18.99 12.95
N ASN A 99 31.81 -19.58 11.82
CA ASN A 99 32.34 -20.87 11.36
C ASN A 99 33.84 -20.82 11.02
N GLY A 100 34.36 -19.65 10.64
CA GLY A 100 35.77 -19.40 10.36
C GLY A 100 36.64 -19.12 11.60
N GLY A 101 36.10 -19.25 12.82
CA GLY A 101 36.82 -18.99 14.06
C GLY A 101 36.84 -17.51 14.49
N GLY A 102 36.01 -16.67 13.87
CA GLY A 102 35.95 -15.23 14.11
C GLY A 102 36.54 -14.41 12.95
N TRP A 103 36.53 -13.09 13.10
CA TRP A 103 37.13 -12.17 12.14
C TRP A 103 38.50 -11.66 12.65
N PRO A 104 39.57 -11.66 11.83
CA PRO A 104 39.63 -12.14 10.45
C PRO A 104 39.47 -13.66 10.35
N ILE A 105 38.83 -14.13 9.28
CA ILE A 105 38.70 -15.56 8.99
C ILE A 105 40.13 -16.10 8.76
N GLN A 106 40.51 -17.15 9.49
CA GLN A 106 41.83 -17.79 9.39
C GLN A 106 41.96 -18.70 8.17
#